data_AF-A0A5E9GXI5-F1
#
_entry.id   AF-A0A5E9GXI5-F1
#
_cell.length_a   1.000
_cell.length_b   1.000
_cell.length_c   1.000
_cell.angle_alpha   90.00
_cell.angle_beta   90.00
_cell.angle_gamma   90.00
#
_symmetry.space_group_name_H-M   'P 1'
#
loop_
_entity.id
_entity.type
_entity.pdbx_description
1 polymer ?
#
loop_
_entity_poly.entity_id
_entity_poly.type
_entity_poly.pdbx_seq_one_letter_code
_entity_poly.pdbx_strand_id
1 'polypeptide(L)'
;MNNDAELIATLSACDDVEGWVAAVKDHPGAGSLIEYTTDDAHYFMGLTCTRDPHTPVCEDAASLGLLDFDLDDPRLQELNE
;
A
#
# COMPACT_ATOMS: atom_id res chain seq x y z
N MET A 1 2.64 -15.42 -10.35
CA MET A 1 3.46 -14.41 -9.66
C MET A 1 2.62 -13.87 -8.53
N ASN A 2 3.16 -13.85 -7.32
CA ASN A 2 2.46 -13.34 -6.14
C ASN A 2 2.71 -11.84 -6.07
N ASN A 3 1.95 -11.09 -6.86
CA ASN A 3 2.00 -9.64 -6.97
C ASN A 3 1.88 -8.96 -5.58
N ASP A 4 1.06 -9.56 -4.70
CA ASP A 4 0.90 -9.14 -3.31
C ASP A 4 2.22 -9.08 -2.53
N ALA A 5 3.15 -10.02 -2.76
CA ALA A 5 4.41 -10.05 -2.05
C ALA A 5 5.38 -8.94 -2.51
N GLU A 6 5.35 -8.60 -3.80
CA GLU A 6 6.16 -7.50 -4.34
C GLU A 6 5.62 -6.14 -3.86
N LEU A 7 4.30 -5.97 -3.81
CA LEU A 7 3.67 -4.76 -3.26
C LEU A 7 3.97 -4.59 -1.77
N ILE A 8 3.86 -5.65 -0.97
CA ILE A 8 4.21 -5.59 0.47
C ILE A 8 5.70 -5.27 0.67
N ALA A 9 6.58 -5.90 -0.12
CA ALA A 9 8.02 -5.63 -0.06
C ALA A 9 8.35 -4.17 -0.44
N THR A 10 7.65 -3.63 -1.44
CA THR A 10 7.78 -2.23 -1.86
C THR A 10 7.30 -1.30 -0.76
N LEU A 11 6.17 -1.61 -0.11
CA LEU A 11 5.60 -0.81 0.98
C LEU A 11 6.57 -0.73 2.16
N SER A 12 7.17 -1.86 2.52
CA SER A 12 8.16 -1.95 3.60
C SER A 12 9.46 -1.18 3.32
N ALA A 13 9.73 -0.86 2.05
CA ALA A 13 10.95 -0.16 1.62
C ALA A 13 10.74 1.36 1.43
N CYS A 14 9.51 1.85 1.54
CA CYS A 14 9.17 3.26 1.37
C CYS A 14 8.93 3.94 2.72
N ASP A 15 9.29 5.22 2.81
CA ASP A 15 9.15 6.03 4.02
C ASP A 15 7.87 6.89 4.04
N ASP A 16 7.25 7.12 2.87
CA ASP A 16 6.09 7.98 2.68
C ASP A 16 5.26 7.60 1.43
N VAL A 17 4.10 8.25 1.27
CA VAL A 17 3.19 8.03 0.14
C VAL A 17 3.81 8.41 -1.21
N GLU A 18 4.63 9.47 -1.26
CA GLU A 18 5.25 9.91 -2.51
C GLU A 18 6.24 8.87 -3.05
N GLY A 19 7.09 8.35 -2.17
CA GLY A 19 8.03 7.26 -2.46
C GLY A 19 7.33 5.99 -2.89
N TRP A 20 6.23 5.64 -2.22
CA TRP A 20 5.39 4.51 -2.61
C TRP A 20 4.82 4.65 -4.03
N VAL A 21 4.18 5.80 -4.33
CA VAL A 21 3.59 6.06 -5.65
C VAL A 21 4.66 6.02 -6.75
N ALA A 22 5.84 6.59 -6.48
CA ALA A 22 6.96 6.55 -7.43
C ALA A 22 7.44 5.11 -7.67
N ALA A 23 7.60 4.30 -6.61
CA ALA A 23 8.06 2.92 -6.71
C ALA A 23 7.07 2.03 -7.47
N VAL A 24 5.76 2.13 -7.20
CA VAL A 24 4.73 1.37 -7.93
C VAL A 24 4.75 1.71 -9.42
N LYS A 25 4.96 2.98 -9.77
CA LYS A 25 5.05 3.41 -11.17
C LYS A 25 6.31 2.94 -11.89
N ASP A 26 7.44 2.87 -11.18
CA ASP A 26 8.71 2.37 -11.72
C ASP A 26 8.71 0.84 -11.86
N HIS A 27 7.89 0.16 -11.06
CA HIS A 27 7.77 -1.30 -11.02
C HIS A 27 6.35 -1.79 -11.37
N PRO A 28 5.88 -1.62 -12.62
CA PRO A 28 4.54 -2.06 -13.03
C PRO A 28 4.34 -3.59 -12.95
N GLY A 29 5.42 -4.37 -12.83
CA GLY A 29 5.38 -5.81 -12.62
C GLY A 29 4.82 -6.24 -11.24
N ALA A 30 4.76 -5.32 -10.27
CA ALA A 30 4.19 -5.58 -8.95
C ALA A 30 2.68 -5.85 -8.96
N GLY A 31 2.02 -5.79 -10.13
CA GLY A 31 0.65 -6.26 -10.31
C GLY A 31 0.33 -6.74 -11.73
N SER A 32 -0.87 -6.46 -12.23
CA SER A 32 -1.39 -6.95 -13.52
C SER A 32 -1.37 -5.92 -14.65
N LEU A 33 -0.95 -4.68 -14.40
CA LEU A 33 -0.96 -3.61 -15.39
C LEU A 33 0.44 -3.36 -15.97
N ILE A 34 0.47 -2.82 -17.19
CA ILE A 34 1.72 -2.44 -17.87
C ILE A 34 2.22 -1.08 -17.36
N GLU A 35 1.31 -0.23 -16.88
CA GLU A 35 1.58 1.07 -16.29
C GLU A 35 0.60 1.29 -15.14
N TYR A 36 1.06 1.98 -14.09
CA TYR A 36 0.23 2.36 -12.96
C TYR A 36 0.03 3.87 -12.88
N THR A 37 -1.20 4.27 -12.55
CA THR A 37 -1.53 5.64 -12.21
C THR A 37 -1.30 5.90 -10.71
N THR A 38 -1.41 7.18 -10.30
CA THR A 38 -1.42 7.51 -8.87
C THR A 38 -2.60 6.85 -8.16
N ASP A 39 -3.77 6.80 -8.80
CA ASP A 39 -4.97 6.22 -8.21
C ASP A 39 -4.82 4.71 -8.01
N ASP A 40 -4.18 4.02 -8.95
CA ASP A 40 -3.84 2.59 -8.79
C ASP A 40 -2.89 2.37 -7.61
N ALA A 41 -1.86 3.22 -7.48
CA ALA A 41 -0.93 3.15 -6.36
C ALA A 41 -1.64 3.38 -5.01
N HIS A 42 -2.58 4.33 -4.93
CA HIS A 42 -3.40 4.52 -3.72
C HIS A 42 -4.32 3.33 -3.45
N TYR A 43 -4.91 2.73 -4.48
CA TYR A 43 -5.72 1.52 -4.33
C TYR A 43 -4.90 0.36 -3.75
N PHE A 44 -3.71 0.09 -4.29
CA PHE A 44 -2.83 -0.95 -3.75
C PHE A 44 -2.37 -0.63 -2.34
N MET A 45 -2.08 0.65 -2.06
CA MET A 45 -1.71 1.11 -0.72
C MET A 45 -2.77 0.71 0.31
N GLY A 46 -4.05 0.98 0.03
CA GLY A 46 -5.14 0.57 0.90
C GLY A 46 -5.15 -0.95 1.15
N LEU A 47 -5.02 -1.75 0.07
CA LEU A 47 -4.96 -3.21 0.17
C LEU A 47 -3.74 -3.74 0.93
N THR A 48 -2.60 -3.08 0.82
CA THR A 48 -1.39 -3.49 1.55
C THR A 48 -1.40 -2.98 3.00
N CYS A 49 -1.98 -1.82 3.27
CA CYS A 49 -2.11 -1.27 4.62
C CYS A 49 -3.12 -2.02 5.48
N THR A 50 -4.10 -2.71 4.90
CA THR A 50 -4.92 -3.66 5.68
C THR A 50 -4.11 -4.87 6.13
N ARG A 51 -3.06 -5.25 5.38
CA ARG A 51 -2.20 -6.41 5.66
C ARG A 51 -1.01 -6.10 6.55
N ASP A 52 -0.41 -4.93 6.39
CA ASP A 52 0.70 -4.44 7.19
C ASP A 52 0.50 -2.95 7.56
N PRO A 53 -0.37 -2.67 8.55
CA PRO A 53 -0.79 -1.31 8.88
C PRO A 53 0.30 -0.45 9.56
N HIS A 54 1.41 -1.05 9.99
CA HIS A 54 2.44 -0.40 10.80
C HIS A 54 3.63 0.14 9.98
N THR A 55 3.50 0.21 8.66
CA THR A 55 4.54 0.79 7.82
C THR A 55 4.45 2.33 7.82
N PRO A 56 5.59 3.04 7.64
CA PRO A 56 5.60 4.50 7.55
C PRO A 56 4.66 5.05 6.47
N VAL A 57 4.55 4.35 5.33
CA VAL A 57 3.64 4.71 4.24
C VAL A 57 2.18 4.71 4.70
N CYS A 58 1.76 3.70 5.48
CA CYS A 58 0.39 3.60 5.96
C CYS A 58 0.07 4.71 6.97
N GLU A 59 1.00 5.02 7.88
CA GLU A 59 0.86 6.12 8.83
C GLU A 59 0.76 7.48 8.11
N ASP A 60 1.61 7.71 7.11
CA ASP A 60 1.58 8.92 6.28
C ASP A 60 0.25 9.02 5.50
N ALA A 61 -0.17 7.93 4.86
CA ALA A 61 -1.44 7.83 4.14
C ALA A 61 -2.65 8.12 5.03
N ALA A 62 -2.66 7.60 6.26
CA ALA A 62 -3.69 7.88 7.24
C ALA A 62 -3.71 9.38 7.60
N SER A 63 -2.54 9.98 7.83
CA SER A 63 -2.42 11.42 8.15
C SER A 63 -2.91 12.33 7.02
N LEU A 64 -2.79 11.87 5.78
CA LEU A 64 -3.26 12.54 4.56
C LEU A 64 -4.74 12.27 4.24
N GLY A 65 -5.40 11.38 4.97
CA GLY A 65 -6.79 10.99 4.72
C GLY A 65 -6.99 10.16 3.45
N LEU A 66 -5.96 9.39 3.05
CA LEU A 66 -5.99 8.54 1.86
C LEU A 66 -6.52 7.12 2.12
N LEU A 67 -6.69 6.74 3.39
CA LEU A 67 -7.27 5.47 3.78
C LEU A 67 -8.77 5.64 4.10
N ASP A 68 -9.58 4.67 3.71
CA ASP A 68 -11.01 4.60 4.02
C ASP A 68 -11.30 3.89 5.35
N PHE A 69 -10.25 3.54 6.11
CA PHE A 69 -10.28 2.90 7.40
C PHE A 69 -9.26 3.51 8.37
N ASP A 70 -9.49 3.29 9.67
CA ASP A 70 -8.54 3.65 10.72
C ASP A 70 -7.52 2.52 10.93
N LEU A 71 -6.22 2.85 10.98
CA LEU A 71 -5.14 1.86 11.19
C LEU A 71 -5.26 1.12 12.54
N ASP A 72 -5.86 1.76 13.54
CA ASP A 72 -6.07 1.19 14.87
C ASP A 72 -7.36 0.34 14.96
N ASP A 73 -8.09 0.14 13.85
CA ASP A 73 -9.31 -0.66 13.85
C ASP A 73 -8.98 -2.13 14.13
N PRO A 74 -9.45 -2.71 15.26
CA PRO A 74 -9.16 -4.09 15.61
C PRO A 74 -9.68 -5.11 14.58
N ARG A 75 -10.65 -4.73 13.74
CA ARG A 75 -11.18 -5.57 12.66
C ARG A 75 -10.20 -5.77 11.51
N LEU A 76 -9.17 -4.92 11.38
CA LEU A 76 -8.11 -5.13 10.38
C LEU A 76 -7.31 -6.41 10.68
N GLN A 77 -7.16 -6.78 11.95
CA GLN A 77 -6.51 -8.04 12.33
C GLN A 77 -7.32 -9.26 11.88
N GLU A 78 -8.65 -9.16 11.88
CA GLU A 78 -9.56 -10.23 11.44
C GLU A 78 -9.54 -10.44 9.92
N LEU A 79 -9.08 -9.46 9.12
CA LEU A 79 -8.97 -9.56 7.66
C LEU A 79 -7.70 -10.30 7.19
N ASN A 80 -6.77 -10.55 8.11
CA ASN A 80 -5.46 -11.18 7.83
C ASN A 80 -5.35 -12.63 8.31
N GLU A 81 -6.42 -13.20 8.88
CA GLU A 81 -6.54 -14.62 9.27
C GLU A 81 -7.14 -15.49 8.16
#